data_AF-A0A6P6Y1Y2-F1
#
_entry.id   AF-A0A6P6Y1Y2-F1
#
_cell.length_a   1.000
_cell.length_b   1.000
_cell.length_c   1.000
_cell.angle_alpha   90.00
_cell.angle_beta   90.00
_cell.angle_gamma   90.00
#
_symmetry.space_group_name_H-M   'P 1'
#
loop_
_entity.id
_entity.type
_entity.pdbx_description
1 polymer ?
#
loop_
_entity_poly.entity_id
_entity_poly.type
_entity_poly.pdbx_seq_one_letter_code
_entity_poly.pdbx_strand_id
1 'polypeptide(L)'
;MASPQSTTASSLTSTDNPESPSSMIAISTDDINIHDKNDQSKKFKFFPHIFSCCGHQQLIYLKRLNSLDIIYAIGSFIAVLGCAWQLIDVSRIYFAYDTNVNVMFERETKVEIPAITICMDLFKVANDEYIEENYSNQLKHFAENKVNKYSAYKKLFQNLTLYELLNNATYSSEKVFNKCRIIKPIAIENNETDDYINCTFISPIHESLTDVKKCFSIGLQLNNQSDDYFYIDHDMTIRDNGFPLYQISLFNKYIESPMILMHSRSIPFLGFIGGQTNVFRVNNTRSSFQLFNYFKTINDLLEPPFKTDCRRYEEIGYKSLMHCMNRCKSNFFIRNFNGQHGDVPTDNSFDLNMYFAPSKFKENKTLDKIMSNECLTTCSKRQECHSEFYTMSMMDDFERKPMQNRYEFDVYFSSTANTHYKHQPRMELVEFICFYASTISLWFGFSIIAFSRSVLHIIHQNALAKRNSSVSTTKNDKSVTILPGRRYSQTVEMSYHISKAALEIDLKKPETEQRVQEKK
;
A
#
# COMPACT_ATOMS: atom_id res chain seq x y z
N MET A 1 68.26 -9.96 18.97
CA MET A 1 69.17 -10.52 17.95
C MET A 1 68.32 -11.42 17.05
N ALA A 2 68.11 -11.23 15.76
CA ALA A 2 68.35 -10.13 14.82
C ALA A 2 67.29 -10.29 13.70
N SER A 3 66.81 -9.17 13.16
CA SER A 3 66.08 -9.10 11.87
C SER A 3 66.94 -9.64 10.70
N PRO A 4 66.39 -9.82 9.49
CA PRO A 4 66.25 -8.71 8.51
C PRO A 4 64.92 -8.73 7.73
N GLN A 5 64.22 -7.60 7.56
CA GLN A 5 64.28 -6.60 6.47
C GLN A 5 63.39 -6.87 5.23
N SER A 6 62.32 -6.07 5.15
CA SER A 6 61.88 -5.19 4.05
C SER A 6 62.03 -5.57 2.57
N THR A 7 60.91 -5.50 1.85
CA THR A 7 60.59 -4.78 0.58
C THR A 7 59.33 -5.47 -0.01
N THR A 8 58.32 -4.84 -0.60
CA THR A 8 58.26 -3.64 -1.44
C THR A 8 56.81 -3.13 -1.48
N ALA A 9 56.66 -1.83 -1.50
CA ALA A 9 55.40 -1.12 -1.72
C ALA A 9 54.98 -1.18 -3.19
N SER A 10 53.69 -1.35 -3.45
CA SER A 10 53.05 -0.96 -4.71
C SER A 10 51.78 -0.18 -4.39
N SER A 11 51.92 1.14 -4.51
CA SER A 11 50.87 2.14 -4.46
C SER A 11 49.96 2.02 -5.69
N LEU A 12 48.71 1.63 -5.48
CA LEU A 12 47.62 1.92 -6.40
C LEU A 12 46.79 3.05 -5.79
N THR A 13 47.05 4.26 -6.27
CA THR A 13 46.22 5.44 -6.08
C THR A 13 44.94 5.28 -6.91
N SER A 14 43.85 4.85 -6.29
CA SER A 14 42.49 5.12 -6.78
C SER A 14 41.91 6.26 -5.95
N THR A 15 42.07 7.47 -6.47
CA THR A 15 41.34 8.65 -6.01
C THR A 15 39.89 8.55 -6.48
N ASP A 16 39.06 7.83 -5.73
CA ASP A 16 37.61 7.95 -5.83
C ASP A 16 37.15 8.89 -4.72
N ASN A 17 37.04 10.16 -5.08
CA ASN A 17 36.33 11.16 -4.29
C ASN A 17 34.85 10.73 -4.21
N PRO A 18 34.25 10.60 -3.02
CA PRO A 18 32.80 10.59 -2.93
C PRO A 18 32.32 12.01 -3.18
N GLU A 19 31.82 12.26 -4.40
CA GLU A 19 31.09 13.48 -4.70
C GLU A 19 29.96 13.64 -3.68
N SER A 20 30.10 14.68 -2.85
CA SER A 20 29.02 15.22 -2.04
C SER A 20 27.85 15.58 -2.98
N PRO A 21 26.59 15.25 -2.66
CA PRO A 21 25.46 15.82 -3.37
C PRO A 21 25.21 17.23 -2.80
N SER A 22 26.08 18.18 -3.18
CA SER A 22 25.84 19.61 -3.01
C SER A 22 25.27 20.15 -4.32
N SER A 23 23.95 20.12 -4.43
CA SER A 23 23.13 21.24 -4.90
C SER A 23 21.72 20.73 -5.13
N MET A 24 20.86 20.95 -4.13
CA MET A 24 19.46 21.20 -4.46
C MET A 24 19.46 22.39 -5.42
N ILE A 25 19.16 22.11 -6.69
CA ILE A 25 18.72 23.11 -7.63
C ILE A 25 17.46 23.71 -7.00
N ALA A 26 17.62 24.88 -6.39
CA ALA A 26 16.50 25.76 -6.14
C ALA A 26 15.93 26.09 -7.52
N ILE A 27 14.82 25.44 -7.87
CA ILE A 27 13.96 25.91 -8.96
C ILE A 27 13.36 27.21 -8.43
N SER A 28 14.06 28.31 -8.75
CA SER A 28 13.52 29.65 -8.69
C SER A 28 12.27 29.67 -9.56
N THR A 29 11.12 29.80 -8.90
CA THR A 29 9.87 30.18 -9.52
C THR A 29 9.86 31.69 -9.69
N ASP A 30 10.60 32.20 -10.65
CA ASP A 30 10.39 33.55 -11.18
C ASP A 30 10.54 33.51 -12.71
N ASP A 31 9.58 34.19 -13.35
CA ASP A 31 9.54 34.57 -14.77
C ASP A 31 9.23 33.49 -15.83
N ILE A 32 8.05 32.88 -15.72
CA ILE A 32 7.26 32.59 -16.95
C ILE A 32 6.59 33.89 -17.36
N ASN A 33 7.35 34.70 -18.09
CA ASN A 33 6.84 35.84 -18.83
C ASN A 33 5.98 35.30 -19.98
N ILE A 34 4.67 35.15 -19.74
CA ILE A 34 3.68 34.80 -20.76
C ILE A 34 3.61 35.99 -21.71
N HIS A 35 4.36 35.87 -22.80
CA HIS A 35 4.25 36.77 -23.93
C HIS A 35 2.86 36.59 -24.54
N ASP A 36 2.00 37.57 -24.24
CA ASP A 36 0.63 37.69 -24.72
C ASP A 36 0.66 37.98 -26.24
N LYS A 37 0.88 36.92 -27.03
CA LYS A 37 0.62 36.95 -28.48
C LYS A 37 -0.80 36.48 -28.71
N ASN A 38 -1.65 37.48 -28.66
CA ASN A 38 -2.89 37.65 -29.40
C ASN A 38 -2.83 36.91 -30.75
N ASP A 39 -3.18 35.63 -30.76
CA ASP A 39 -3.38 34.85 -31.98
C ASP A 39 -4.81 34.33 -32.02
N GLN A 40 -5.39 34.52 -33.19
CA GLN A 40 -6.80 34.69 -33.39
C GLN A 40 -7.57 33.43 -33.09
N SER A 41 -8.71 33.62 -32.43
CA SER A 41 -9.82 32.70 -32.30
C SER A 41 -10.17 32.02 -33.63
N LYS A 42 -9.55 30.90 -33.96
CA LYS A 42 -10.13 29.92 -34.89
C LYS A 42 -11.26 29.23 -34.13
N LYS A 43 -12.43 29.88 -34.17
CA LYS A 43 -13.72 29.33 -33.75
C LYS A 43 -13.86 27.95 -34.39
N PHE A 44 -13.65 26.91 -33.58
CA PHE A 44 -13.94 25.53 -33.93
C PHE A 44 -15.45 25.41 -34.18
N LYS A 45 -15.86 25.52 -35.44
CA LYS A 45 -17.23 25.37 -35.90
C LYS A 45 -17.62 23.88 -35.96
N PHE A 46 -17.53 23.17 -34.83
CA PHE A 46 -17.93 21.75 -34.77
C PHE A 46 -19.36 21.54 -34.25
N PHE A 47 -20.04 22.61 -33.80
CA PHE A 47 -21.38 22.50 -33.22
C PHE A 47 -22.62 22.66 -34.13
N PRO A 48 -22.58 23.02 -35.44
CA PRO A 48 -23.82 23.11 -36.20
C PRO A 48 -24.36 21.75 -36.69
N HIS A 49 -23.56 20.67 -36.73
CA HIS A 49 -24.03 19.39 -37.29
C HIS A 49 -24.72 18.46 -36.28
N ILE A 50 -24.42 18.55 -34.98
CA ILE A 50 -25.07 17.70 -33.98
C ILE A 50 -26.54 18.13 -33.73
N PHE A 51 -26.85 19.42 -33.87
CA PHE A 51 -28.23 19.91 -33.83
C PHE A 51 -29.02 19.71 -35.13
N SER A 52 -28.36 19.28 -36.22
CA SER A 52 -29.05 18.94 -37.47
C SER A 52 -29.83 17.62 -37.40
N CYS A 53 -29.62 16.79 -36.36
CA CYS A 53 -30.41 15.57 -36.14
C CYS A 53 -31.68 15.80 -35.30
N CYS A 54 -31.82 16.93 -34.61
CA CYS A 54 -33.00 17.27 -33.83
C CYS A 54 -33.92 18.22 -34.60
N GLY A 55 -34.57 17.73 -35.68
CA GLY A 55 -35.90 18.17 -36.19
C GLY A 55 -36.27 19.66 -36.31
N HIS A 56 -35.35 20.61 -36.16
CA HIS A 56 -35.72 22.01 -35.93
C HIS A 56 -36.14 22.73 -37.22
N GLN A 57 -35.70 22.25 -38.40
CA GLN A 57 -36.06 22.85 -39.68
C GLN A 57 -37.46 22.49 -40.19
N GLN A 58 -38.16 21.50 -39.61
CA GLN A 58 -39.56 21.20 -39.99
C GLN A 58 -40.61 21.93 -39.13
N LEU A 59 -40.23 22.51 -37.99
CA LEU A 59 -41.18 23.11 -37.04
C LEU A 59 -41.72 24.49 -37.47
N ILE A 60 -41.02 25.20 -38.38
CA ILE A 60 -41.42 26.55 -38.81
C ILE A 60 -42.50 26.54 -39.90
N TYR A 61 -42.77 25.40 -40.56
CA TYR A 61 -43.71 25.33 -41.69
C TYR A 61 -45.06 24.63 -41.38
N LEU A 62 -45.25 24.08 -40.19
CA LEU A 62 -46.46 23.32 -39.81
C LEU A 62 -47.44 24.18 -39.01
N LYS A 63 -48.38 24.82 -39.71
CA LYS A 63 -49.44 25.69 -39.15
C LYS A 63 -50.51 24.97 -38.32
N ARG A 64 -50.31 23.69 -37.97
CA ARG A 64 -51.16 22.87 -37.08
C ARG A 64 -50.29 21.82 -36.38
N LEU A 65 -49.83 22.13 -35.18
CA LEU A 65 -49.23 21.14 -34.28
C LEU A 65 -50.34 20.20 -33.79
N ASN A 66 -50.21 18.90 -34.04
CA ASN A 66 -51.09 17.93 -33.40
C ASN A 66 -50.68 17.80 -31.93
N SER A 67 -51.66 17.59 -31.04
CA SER A 67 -51.40 17.37 -29.60
C SER A 67 -50.42 16.22 -29.35
N LEU A 68 -50.38 15.22 -30.22
CA LEU A 68 -49.43 14.11 -30.18
C LEU A 68 -47.98 14.57 -30.38
N ASP A 69 -47.72 15.49 -31.31
CA ASP A 69 -46.36 15.99 -31.58
C ASP A 69 -45.81 16.75 -30.37
N ILE A 70 -46.68 17.47 -29.66
CA ILE A 70 -46.35 18.16 -28.41
C ILE A 70 -45.99 17.15 -27.31
N ILE A 71 -46.77 16.07 -27.16
CA ILE A 71 -46.48 15.02 -26.17
C ILE A 71 -45.13 14.34 -26.46
N TYR A 72 -44.81 14.07 -27.72
CA TYR A 72 -43.52 13.49 -28.10
C TYR A 72 -42.35 14.44 -27.87
N ALA A 73 -42.51 15.72 -28.18
CA ALA A 73 -41.50 16.73 -27.89
C ALA A 73 -41.22 16.82 -26.37
N ILE A 74 -42.27 16.81 -25.55
CA ILE A 74 -42.15 16.78 -24.08
C ILE A 74 -41.46 15.49 -23.62
N GLY A 75 -41.87 14.33 -24.13
CA GLY A 75 -41.26 13.04 -23.79
C GLY A 75 -39.78 12.96 -24.15
N SER A 76 -39.39 13.45 -25.33
CA SER A 76 -37.97 13.52 -25.74
C SER A 76 -37.18 14.50 -24.89
N PHE A 77 -37.76 15.66 -24.54
CA PHE A 77 -37.12 16.61 -23.63
C PHE A 77 -36.88 16.01 -22.24
N ILE A 78 -37.88 15.33 -21.67
CA ILE A 78 -37.74 14.59 -20.41
C ILE A 78 -36.68 13.50 -20.54
N ALA A 79 -36.62 12.78 -21.65
CA ALA A 79 -35.61 11.74 -21.86
C ALA A 79 -34.18 12.31 -21.92
N VAL A 80 -33.97 13.45 -22.58
CA VAL A 80 -32.66 14.13 -22.63
C VAL A 80 -32.27 14.65 -21.25
N LEU A 81 -33.20 15.29 -20.52
CA LEU A 81 -32.94 15.76 -19.16
C LEU A 81 -32.65 14.61 -18.19
N GLY A 82 -33.43 13.52 -18.28
CA GLY A 82 -33.23 12.31 -17.49
C GLY A 82 -31.88 11.67 -17.77
N CYS A 83 -31.48 11.58 -19.05
CA CYS A 83 -30.16 11.11 -19.46
C CYS A 83 -29.05 11.99 -18.88
N ALA A 84 -29.12 13.31 -19.09
CA ALA A 84 -28.11 14.23 -18.58
C ALA A 84 -27.99 14.15 -17.05
N TRP A 85 -29.13 14.06 -16.34
CA TRP A 85 -29.16 13.92 -14.90
C TRP A 85 -28.49 12.63 -14.41
N GLN A 86 -28.83 11.48 -15.00
CA GLN A 86 -28.20 10.20 -14.65
C GLN A 86 -26.71 10.17 -14.98
N LEU A 87 -26.28 10.72 -16.12
CA LEU A 87 -24.87 10.80 -16.47
C LEU A 87 -24.08 11.68 -15.48
N ILE A 88 -24.66 12.81 -15.04
CA ILE A 88 -24.06 13.67 -14.00
C ILE A 88 -23.94 12.89 -12.69
N ASP A 89 -24.96 12.13 -12.30
CA ASP A 89 -24.96 11.35 -11.06
C ASP A 89 -23.88 10.26 -11.06
N VAL A 90 -23.81 9.47 -12.14
CA VAL A 90 -22.76 8.47 -12.33
C VAL A 90 -21.37 9.11 -12.37
N SER A 91 -21.23 10.26 -13.04
CA SER A 91 -19.98 11.01 -13.07
C SER A 91 -19.57 11.49 -11.68
N ARG A 92 -20.51 11.95 -10.84
CA ARG A 92 -20.22 12.35 -9.46
C ARG A 92 -19.70 11.19 -8.62
N ILE A 93 -20.27 10.00 -8.79
CA ILE A 93 -19.80 8.78 -8.09
C ILE A 93 -18.38 8.42 -8.53
N TYR A 94 -18.12 8.42 -9.84
CA TYR A 94 -16.80 8.10 -10.38
C TYR A 94 -15.72 9.12 -9.96
N PHE A 95 -16.00 10.41 -10.15
CA PHE A 95 -15.06 11.50 -9.81
C PHE A 95 -14.99 11.83 -8.32
N ALA A 96 -15.78 11.16 -7.47
CA ALA A 96 -15.57 11.21 -6.03
C ALA A 96 -14.28 10.48 -5.60
N TYR A 97 -13.75 9.60 -6.48
CA TYR A 97 -12.58 8.76 -6.23
C TYR A 97 -12.64 8.02 -4.88
N ASP A 98 -13.84 7.53 -4.57
CA ASP A 98 -14.08 6.63 -3.45
C ASP A 98 -13.37 5.29 -3.69
N THR A 99 -13.01 4.62 -2.60
CA THR A 99 -12.39 3.29 -2.64
C THR A 99 -13.23 2.30 -1.85
N ASN A 100 -13.25 1.06 -2.30
CA ASN A 100 -13.75 -0.08 -1.53
C ASN A 100 -12.54 -0.83 -0.94
N VAL A 101 -12.73 -1.43 0.24
CA VAL A 101 -11.72 -2.26 0.87
C VAL A 101 -12.11 -3.72 0.70
N ASN A 102 -11.29 -4.48 -0.03
CA ASN A 102 -11.39 -5.93 -0.05
C ASN A 102 -10.53 -6.51 1.07
N VAL A 103 -11.13 -7.31 1.94
CA VAL A 103 -10.43 -8.00 3.04
C VAL A 103 -10.27 -9.45 2.63
N MET A 104 -9.04 -9.81 2.25
CA MET A 104 -8.69 -11.16 1.82
C MET A 104 -7.98 -11.89 2.96
N PHE A 105 -8.34 -13.16 3.14
CA PHE A 105 -7.67 -14.06 4.07
C PHE A 105 -6.93 -15.11 3.24
N GLU A 106 -5.62 -14.97 3.14
CA GLU A 106 -4.79 -15.84 2.29
C GLU A 106 -3.90 -16.73 3.14
N ARG A 107 -3.79 -18.00 2.75
CA ARG A 107 -2.73 -18.89 3.24
C ARG A 107 -1.68 -18.96 2.15
N GLU A 108 -0.48 -18.48 2.48
CA GLU A 108 0.65 -18.53 1.58
C GLU A 108 1.19 -19.97 1.50
N THR A 109 1.37 -20.48 0.29
CA THR A 109 2.10 -21.74 0.05
C THR A 109 3.61 -21.55 0.19
N LYS A 110 4.09 -20.32 0.03
CA LYS A 110 5.47 -19.92 0.27
C LYS A 110 5.49 -18.88 1.36
N VAL A 111 5.97 -19.27 2.55
CA VAL A 111 6.02 -18.35 3.67
C VAL A 111 7.26 -17.47 3.55
N GLU A 112 7.04 -16.16 3.57
CA GLU A 112 8.11 -15.20 3.75
C GLU A 112 8.65 -15.25 5.18
N ILE A 113 9.98 -15.29 5.29
CA ILE A 113 10.72 -15.14 6.53
C ILE A 113 10.66 -13.67 6.97
N PRO A 114 9.97 -13.33 8.08
CA PRO A 114 9.94 -11.98 8.61
C PRO A 114 11.22 -11.65 9.38
N ALA A 115 11.60 -10.38 9.48
CA ALA A 115 12.71 -10.00 10.34
C ALA A 115 12.30 -9.98 11.81
N ILE A 116 13.19 -10.44 12.68
CA ILE A 116 13.03 -10.37 14.14
C ILE A 116 14.10 -9.47 14.71
N THR A 117 13.68 -8.44 15.44
CA THR A 117 14.57 -7.56 16.20
C THR A 117 14.44 -7.81 17.70
N ILE A 118 15.57 -8.07 18.34
CA ILE A 118 15.67 -8.26 19.79
C ILE A 118 16.46 -7.09 20.37
N CYS A 119 15.80 -6.25 21.17
CA CYS A 119 16.41 -5.10 21.83
C CYS A 119 16.62 -5.37 23.32
N MET A 120 17.85 -5.20 23.78
CA MET A 120 18.28 -5.35 25.18
C MET A 120 18.70 -4.02 25.75
N ASP A 121 18.67 -3.89 27.07
CA ASP A 121 19.22 -2.72 27.75
C ASP A 121 20.71 -2.56 27.44
N LEU A 122 21.08 -1.37 26.97
CA LEU A 122 22.43 -1.07 26.52
C LEU A 122 23.49 -1.38 27.59
N PHE A 123 23.18 -1.06 28.84
CA PHE A 123 24.05 -1.29 29.99
C PHE A 123 24.15 -2.75 30.44
N LYS A 124 23.26 -3.64 29.97
CA LYS A 124 23.30 -5.09 30.23
C LYS A 124 24.16 -5.85 29.24
N VAL A 125 24.26 -5.32 28.02
CA VAL A 125 25.15 -5.83 26.97
C VAL A 125 26.51 -5.12 26.98
N ALA A 126 26.81 -4.35 28.02
CA ALA A 126 28.09 -3.66 28.17
C ALA A 126 29.25 -4.67 28.23
N ASN A 127 30.33 -4.39 27.50
CA ASN A 127 31.55 -5.19 27.54
C ASN A 127 32.37 -4.78 28.76
N ASP A 128 32.05 -5.36 29.91
CA ASP A 128 32.67 -5.04 31.21
C ASP A 128 34.21 -5.09 31.15
N GLU A 129 34.80 -6.09 30.49
CA GLU A 129 36.26 -6.25 30.36
C GLU A 129 36.87 -5.04 29.65
N TYR A 130 36.33 -4.69 28.48
CA TYR A 130 36.77 -3.54 27.70
C TYR A 130 36.61 -2.21 28.44
N ILE A 131 35.47 -2.03 29.11
CA ILE A 131 35.15 -0.80 29.83
C ILE A 131 36.07 -0.63 31.05
N GLU A 132 36.32 -1.71 31.79
CA GLU A 132 37.19 -1.66 32.97
C GLU A 132 38.66 -1.45 32.56
N GLU A 133 39.12 -2.06 31.49
CA GLU A 133 40.47 -1.86 30.96
C GLU A 133 40.72 -0.42 30.51
N ASN A 134 39.80 0.15 29.71
CA ASN A 134 40.03 1.45 29.07
C ASN A 134 39.51 2.66 29.88
N TYR A 135 38.52 2.46 30.76
CA TYR A 135 37.81 3.56 31.43
C TYR A 135 37.74 3.43 32.97
N SER A 136 38.53 2.54 33.59
CA SER A 136 38.56 2.38 35.06
C SER A 136 38.71 3.67 35.85
N ASN A 137 39.56 4.61 35.39
CA ASN A 137 39.78 5.89 36.07
C ASN A 137 38.52 6.77 36.07
N GLN A 138 37.80 6.84 34.94
CA GLN A 138 36.54 7.57 34.85
C GLN A 138 35.44 6.91 35.69
N LEU A 139 35.41 5.56 35.70
CA LEU A 139 34.48 4.80 36.52
C LEU A 139 34.71 5.02 38.02
N LYS A 140 35.96 5.09 38.49
CA LYS A 140 36.28 5.38 39.91
C LYS A 140 35.70 6.73 40.34
N HIS A 141 35.86 7.76 39.51
CA HIS A 141 35.28 9.09 39.75
C HIS A 141 33.74 9.06 39.84
N PHE A 142 33.07 8.18 39.07
CA PHE A 142 31.62 8.02 39.19
C PHE A 142 31.20 7.16 40.39
N ALA A 143 32.01 6.17 40.77
CA ALA A 143 31.73 5.22 41.84
C ALA A 143 31.85 5.81 43.25
N GLU A 144 32.70 6.84 43.45
CA GLU A 144 32.85 7.55 44.73
C GLU A 144 31.53 8.09 45.29
N ASN A 145 30.52 8.27 44.45
CA ASN A 145 29.18 8.73 44.84
C ASN A 145 28.22 7.60 45.29
N LYS A 146 28.69 6.37 45.59
CA LYS A 146 27.84 5.19 45.91
C LYS A 146 26.76 4.91 44.86
N VAL A 147 27.06 5.20 43.59
CA VAL A 147 26.12 5.02 42.49
C VAL A 147 26.19 3.57 41.97
N ASN A 148 25.04 2.98 41.65
CA ASN A 148 24.94 1.65 41.01
C ASN A 148 25.82 1.61 39.74
N LYS A 149 26.58 0.52 39.52
CA LYS A 149 27.45 0.27 38.34
C LYS A 149 26.81 0.74 37.03
N TYR A 150 25.52 0.43 36.83
CA TYR A 150 24.77 0.81 35.63
C TYR A 150 24.60 2.32 35.42
N SER A 151 24.48 3.10 36.49
CA SER A 151 24.39 4.56 36.37
C SER A 151 25.75 5.20 36.11
N ALA A 152 26.87 4.56 36.49
CA ALA A 152 28.20 4.99 36.04
C ALA A 152 28.36 4.72 34.53
N TYR A 153 27.92 3.54 34.06
CA TYR A 153 27.94 3.19 32.62
C TYR A 153 27.09 4.14 31.79
N LYS A 154 25.90 4.51 32.26
CA LYS A 154 25.05 5.50 31.59
C LYS A 154 25.76 6.84 31.38
N LYS A 155 26.51 7.32 32.38
CA LYS A 155 27.28 8.57 32.27
C LYS A 155 28.47 8.41 31.33
N LEU A 156 29.17 7.28 31.40
CA LEU A 156 30.28 6.98 30.50
C LEU A 156 29.82 6.93 29.04
N PHE A 157 28.73 6.22 28.75
CA PHE A 157 28.22 6.03 27.39
C PHE A 157 27.80 7.33 26.71
N GLN A 158 27.41 8.36 27.47
CA GLN A 158 27.13 9.69 26.92
C GLN A 158 28.38 10.39 26.37
N ASN A 159 29.57 9.96 26.79
CA ASN A 159 30.86 10.53 26.39
C ASN A 159 31.61 9.65 25.38
N LEU A 160 31.00 8.56 24.91
CA LEU A 160 31.59 7.69 23.89
C LEU A 160 30.95 7.95 22.53
N THR A 161 31.74 7.82 21.47
CA THR A 161 31.22 7.90 20.10
C THR A 161 30.32 6.71 19.81
N LEU A 162 29.45 6.84 18.80
CA LEU A 162 28.57 5.74 18.39
C LEU A 162 29.35 4.52 17.91
N TYR A 163 30.51 4.73 17.25
CA TYR A 163 31.42 3.66 16.84
C TYR A 163 31.92 2.87 18.04
N GLU A 164 32.41 3.59 19.04
CA GLU A 164 32.97 3.01 20.25
C GLU A 164 31.91 2.23 21.04
N LEU A 165 30.70 2.79 21.14
CA LEU A 165 29.57 2.13 21.77
C LEU A 165 29.12 0.87 21.05
N LEU A 166 28.95 0.94 19.73
CA LEU A 166 28.40 -0.15 18.94
C LEU A 166 29.37 -1.34 18.85
N ASN A 167 30.65 -1.06 18.61
CA ASN A 167 31.65 -2.08 18.24
C ASN A 167 32.52 -2.55 19.42
N ASN A 168 32.81 -1.70 20.40
CA ASN A 168 33.80 -1.99 21.45
C ASN A 168 33.18 -2.10 22.84
N ALA A 169 32.48 -1.05 23.28
CA ALA A 169 31.94 -0.93 24.64
C ALA A 169 30.72 -1.82 24.89
N THR A 170 30.18 -2.48 23.87
CA THR A 170 29.08 -3.44 23.98
C THR A 170 29.42 -4.74 23.28
N TYR A 171 28.88 -5.85 23.80
CA TYR A 171 29.07 -7.17 23.20
C TYR A 171 28.40 -7.26 21.82
N SER A 172 29.09 -7.91 20.88
CA SER A 172 28.55 -8.28 19.58
C SER A 172 27.53 -9.42 19.68
N SER A 173 26.78 -9.63 18.60
CA SER A 173 25.81 -10.72 18.45
C SER A 173 26.40 -12.10 18.75
N GLU A 174 27.65 -12.38 18.37
CA GLU A 174 28.32 -13.66 18.65
C GLU A 174 28.44 -13.99 20.14
N LYS A 175 28.56 -12.96 21.00
CA LYS A 175 28.65 -13.14 22.45
C LYS A 175 27.27 -13.22 23.11
N VAL A 176 26.26 -12.58 22.52
CA VAL A 176 24.90 -12.50 23.07
C VAL A 176 24.08 -13.74 22.72
N PHE A 177 24.21 -14.23 21.48
CA PHE A 177 23.48 -15.39 20.98
C PHE A 177 24.24 -16.68 21.29
N ASN A 178 23.57 -17.60 21.99
CA ASN A 178 24.08 -18.95 22.19
C ASN A 178 23.71 -19.88 21.01
N LYS A 179 22.51 -19.71 20.47
CA LYS A 179 22.02 -20.44 19.29
C LYS A 179 21.06 -19.53 18.52
N CYS A 180 21.21 -19.46 17.20
CA CYS A 180 20.20 -18.90 16.32
C CYS A 180 20.06 -19.84 15.14
N ARG A 181 18.91 -20.48 15.01
CA ARG A 181 18.60 -21.31 13.86
C ARG A 181 17.29 -20.87 13.22
N ILE A 182 17.24 -21.05 11.91
CA ILE A 182 16.06 -20.79 11.10
C ILE A 182 15.84 -21.99 10.20
N ILE A 183 14.57 -22.31 9.93
CA ILE A 183 14.24 -23.36 8.97
C ILE A 183 14.83 -23.02 7.59
N LYS A 184 15.24 -24.05 6.86
CA LYS A 184 15.94 -23.94 5.59
C LYS A 184 15.08 -23.26 4.51
N PRO A 185 15.54 -22.16 3.90
CA PRO A 185 14.88 -21.53 2.75
C PRO A 185 14.98 -22.37 1.48
N ILE A 186 14.10 -22.10 0.51
CA ILE A 186 14.03 -22.78 -0.80
C ILE A 186 15.38 -22.76 -1.51
N ALA A 187 16.10 -21.63 -1.47
CA ALA A 187 17.39 -21.48 -2.12
C ALA A 187 18.49 -22.46 -1.64
N ILE A 188 18.34 -23.07 -0.45
CA ILE A 188 19.39 -23.85 0.22
C ILE A 188 19.04 -25.35 0.29
N GLU A 189 17.86 -25.76 -0.18
CA GLU A 189 17.28 -27.09 0.08
C GLU A 189 18.22 -28.27 -0.26
N ASN A 190 19.00 -28.16 -1.35
CA ASN A 190 19.75 -29.28 -1.93
C ASN A 190 21.01 -29.77 -1.19
N ASN A 191 21.53 -29.05 -0.20
CA ASN A 191 22.92 -29.30 0.25
C ASN A 191 23.11 -30.06 1.58
N GLU A 192 22.09 -30.27 2.42
CA GLU A 192 22.27 -30.79 3.78
C GLU A 192 21.03 -31.53 4.32
N THR A 193 21.24 -32.48 5.24
CA THR A 193 20.18 -33.28 5.90
C THR A 193 19.50 -32.57 7.07
N ASP A 194 20.04 -31.44 7.56
CA ASP A 194 19.39 -30.67 8.64
C ASP A 194 18.31 -29.75 8.05
N ASP A 195 17.14 -29.74 8.68
CA ASP A 195 16.02 -28.84 8.34
C ASP A 195 16.30 -27.39 8.79
N TYR A 196 17.32 -27.19 9.62
CA TYR A 196 17.70 -25.90 10.16
C TYR A 196 19.09 -25.47 9.74
N ILE A 197 19.23 -24.17 9.46
CA ILE A 197 20.52 -23.51 9.22
C ILE A 197 20.75 -22.42 10.26
N ASN A 198 22.01 -22.01 10.45
CA ASN A 198 22.32 -20.86 11.30
C ASN A 198 21.75 -19.57 10.65
N CYS A 199 21.15 -18.69 11.45
CA CYS A 199 20.58 -17.44 10.99
C CYS A 199 21.56 -16.57 10.17
N THR A 200 22.85 -16.61 10.50
CA THR A 200 23.90 -15.85 9.82
C THR A 200 24.16 -16.31 8.38
N PHE A 201 23.73 -17.51 7.99
CA PHE A 201 23.83 -17.99 6.59
C PHE A 201 22.84 -17.30 5.65
N ILE A 202 21.68 -16.86 6.15
CA ILE A 202 20.71 -16.11 5.34
C ILE A 202 21.17 -14.65 5.21
N SER A 203 21.39 -14.02 6.34
CA SER A 203 21.80 -12.62 6.44
C SER A 203 22.62 -12.42 7.72
N PRO A 204 23.70 -11.62 7.69
CA PRO A 204 24.38 -11.21 8.92
C PRO A 204 23.39 -10.60 9.92
N ILE A 205 23.59 -10.87 11.22
CA ILE A 205 22.77 -10.25 12.27
C ILE A 205 23.11 -8.75 12.30
N HIS A 206 22.12 -7.92 12.03
CA HIS A 206 22.29 -6.47 11.95
C HIS A 206 22.22 -5.85 13.35
N GLU A 207 23.29 -5.19 13.76
CA GLU A 207 23.39 -4.54 15.06
C GLU A 207 23.03 -3.06 14.94
N SER A 208 22.17 -2.58 15.82
CA SER A 208 21.81 -1.17 15.91
C SER A 208 21.73 -0.71 17.36
N LEU A 209 21.87 0.59 17.57
CA LEU A 209 21.99 1.21 18.88
C LEU A 209 21.06 2.42 19.02
N THR A 210 20.38 2.52 20.15
CA THR A 210 19.70 3.73 20.63
C THR A 210 20.39 4.23 21.91
N ASP A 211 19.96 5.37 22.45
CA ASP A 211 20.50 5.91 23.71
C ASP A 211 20.35 4.97 24.91
N VAL A 212 19.41 4.01 24.84
CA VAL A 212 19.07 3.10 25.95
C VAL A 212 19.10 1.62 25.58
N LYS A 213 19.05 1.24 24.30
CA LYS A 213 18.96 -0.15 23.86
C LYS A 213 20.05 -0.47 22.83
N LYS A 214 20.54 -1.71 22.87
CA LYS A 214 21.23 -2.35 21.74
C LYS A 214 20.29 -3.38 21.13
N CYS A 215 20.12 -3.36 19.82
CA CYS A 215 19.17 -4.18 19.10
C CYS A 215 19.89 -5.06 18.07
N PHE A 216 19.42 -6.29 17.94
CA PHE A 216 19.93 -7.30 17.02
C PHE A 216 18.81 -7.73 16.09
N SER A 217 18.93 -7.44 14.80
CA SER A 217 17.91 -7.75 13.79
C SER A 217 18.37 -8.95 12.96
N ILE A 218 17.51 -9.96 12.86
CA ILE A 218 17.77 -11.24 12.20
C ILE A 218 16.86 -11.34 10.98
N GLY A 219 17.37 -11.84 9.85
CA GLY A 219 16.58 -12.05 8.63
C GLY A 219 16.30 -10.76 7.86
N LEU A 220 17.19 -9.77 7.91
CA LEU A 220 17.07 -8.54 7.13
C LEU A 220 17.62 -8.70 5.70
N GLN A 221 16.87 -8.21 4.72
CA GLN A 221 17.26 -8.18 3.31
C GLN A 221 17.65 -6.75 2.91
N LEU A 222 18.91 -6.36 3.14
CA LEU A 222 19.38 -4.98 2.91
C LEU A 222 20.10 -4.77 1.56
N ASN A 223 20.71 -5.81 1.00
CA ASN A 223 21.68 -5.70 -0.12
C ASN A 223 21.14 -6.25 -1.45
N ASN A 224 19.86 -6.06 -1.76
CA ASN A 224 19.21 -6.62 -2.96
C ASN A 224 19.48 -8.12 -3.16
N GLN A 225 19.56 -8.88 -2.05
CA GLN A 225 19.70 -10.33 -2.10
C GLN A 225 18.46 -10.94 -2.78
N SER A 226 18.60 -12.11 -3.41
CA SER A 226 17.44 -12.79 -4.00
C SER A 226 16.43 -13.14 -2.92
N ASP A 227 15.16 -12.94 -3.25
CA ASP A 227 14.01 -13.27 -2.44
C ASP A 227 13.97 -14.76 -2.04
N ASP A 228 14.50 -15.66 -2.88
CA ASP A 228 14.49 -17.11 -2.63
C ASP A 228 15.24 -17.53 -1.34
N TYR A 229 16.15 -16.68 -0.84
CA TYR A 229 16.83 -16.90 0.45
C TYR A 229 15.94 -16.62 1.66
N PHE A 230 14.79 -16.00 1.45
CA PHE A 230 13.87 -15.55 2.49
C PHE A 230 12.46 -16.13 2.31
N TYR A 231 12.30 -17.13 1.43
CA TYR A 231 11.06 -17.89 1.28
C TYR A 231 11.29 -19.35 1.66
N ILE A 232 10.30 -19.90 2.36
CA ILE A 232 10.24 -21.31 2.74
C ILE A 232 9.03 -21.93 2.06
N ASP A 233 9.22 -23.11 1.47
CA ASP A 233 8.10 -23.87 0.94
C ASP A 233 7.28 -24.41 2.11
N HIS A 234 6.05 -23.93 2.26
CA HIS A 234 5.16 -24.32 3.32
C HIS A 234 4.00 -25.14 2.75
N ASP A 235 4.28 -26.42 2.52
CA ASP A 235 3.21 -27.38 2.28
C ASP A 235 2.57 -27.79 3.60
N MET A 236 1.50 -27.07 3.97
CA MET A 236 0.66 -27.37 5.13
C MET A 236 0.04 -28.77 5.12
N THR A 237 0.05 -29.48 3.98
CA THR A 237 -0.57 -30.80 3.86
C THR A 237 0.38 -31.95 4.22
N ILE A 238 1.70 -31.71 4.24
CA ILE A 238 2.72 -32.76 4.39
C ILE A 238 3.62 -32.54 5.62
N ARG A 239 3.92 -31.29 5.98
CA ARG A 239 4.77 -30.99 7.15
C ARG A 239 3.90 -30.50 8.31
N ASP A 240 3.68 -31.39 9.27
CA ASP A 240 3.01 -31.09 10.54
C ASP A 240 3.55 -29.76 11.13
N ASN A 241 2.63 -28.91 11.61
CA ASN A 241 2.84 -27.57 12.19
C ASN A 241 3.74 -27.53 13.46
N GLY A 242 4.53 -28.58 13.72
CA GLY A 242 5.35 -28.74 14.91
C GLY A 242 6.76 -28.15 14.80
N PHE A 243 7.17 -27.65 13.63
CA PHE A 243 8.51 -27.07 13.47
C PHE A 243 8.48 -25.55 13.64
N PRO A 244 9.29 -24.99 14.57
CA PRO A 244 9.45 -23.55 14.65
C PRO A 244 10.20 -23.01 13.43
N LEU A 245 9.76 -21.84 12.96
CA LEU A 245 10.44 -21.02 11.97
C LEU A 245 11.79 -20.54 12.49
N TYR A 246 11.83 -20.02 13.73
CA TYR A 246 13.05 -19.59 14.42
C TYR A 246 13.25 -20.34 15.73
N GLN A 247 14.49 -20.73 16.01
CA GLN A 247 14.95 -21.22 17.32
C GLN A 247 16.06 -20.33 17.85
N ILE A 248 15.75 -19.49 18.83
CA ILE A 248 16.68 -18.48 19.35
C ILE A 248 16.97 -18.77 20.83
N SER A 249 18.26 -18.88 21.16
CA SER A 249 18.78 -19.07 22.51
C SER A 249 19.77 -17.95 22.82
N LEU A 250 19.51 -17.23 23.89
CA LEU A 250 20.27 -16.07 24.33
C LEU A 250 20.88 -16.34 25.72
N PHE A 251 22.05 -15.78 26.01
CA PHE A 251 22.64 -15.92 27.34
C PHE A 251 21.93 -15.03 28.36
N ASN A 252 21.44 -15.65 29.44
CA ASN A 252 20.60 -14.97 30.43
C ASN A 252 21.27 -13.75 31.10
N LYS A 253 22.60 -13.77 31.23
CA LYS A 253 23.36 -12.67 31.86
C LYS A 253 23.18 -11.33 31.15
N TYR A 254 22.84 -11.33 29.87
CA TYR A 254 22.67 -10.13 29.06
C TYR A 254 21.21 -9.66 28.94
N ILE A 255 20.28 -10.41 29.53
CA ILE A 255 18.86 -10.29 29.25
C ILE A 255 18.16 -9.76 30.50
N GLU A 256 17.82 -8.49 30.48
CA GLU A 256 16.87 -7.89 31.42
C GLU A 256 15.75 -7.25 30.60
N SER A 257 14.57 -7.88 30.64
CA SER A 257 13.37 -7.41 29.92
C SER A 257 13.60 -7.12 28.42
N PRO A 258 14.07 -8.10 27.63
CA PRO A 258 14.32 -7.88 26.20
C PRO A 258 12.99 -7.59 25.52
N MET A 259 13.06 -6.71 24.54
CA MET A 259 11.95 -6.40 23.66
C MET A 259 12.13 -7.19 22.37
N ILE A 260 11.14 -8.00 22.02
CA ILE A 260 11.13 -8.74 20.77
C ILE A 260 10.08 -8.08 19.87
N LEU A 261 10.51 -7.74 18.66
CA LEU A 261 9.69 -7.17 17.61
C LEU A 261 9.84 -8.03 16.37
N MET A 262 8.74 -8.24 15.66
CA MET A 262 8.76 -8.78 14.30
C MET A 262 8.34 -7.69 13.33
N HIS A 263 8.98 -7.62 12.17
CA HIS A 263 8.70 -6.62 11.15
C HIS A 263 9.08 -7.12 9.75
N SER A 264 8.77 -6.32 8.73
CA SER A 264 9.14 -6.63 7.34
C SER A 264 10.66 -6.74 7.19
N ARG A 265 11.11 -7.71 6.40
CA ARG A 265 12.53 -7.99 6.15
C ARG A 265 13.25 -6.90 5.36
N SER A 266 12.50 -6.11 4.60
CA SER A 266 13.02 -5.05 3.74
C SER A 266 13.41 -3.78 4.52
N ILE A 267 12.83 -3.58 5.71
CA ILE A 267 12.97 -2.37 6.52
C ILE A 267 13.82 -2.69 7.77
N PRO A 268 14.96 -1.99 8.00
CA PRO A 268 15.74 -2.16 9.23
C PRO A 268 14.91 -1.73 10.45
N PHE A 269 15.32 -2.08 11.66
CA PHE A 269 14.65 -1.58 12.85
C PHE A 269 14.69 -0.04 12.90
N LEU A 270 13.52 0.58 13.02
CA LEU A 270 13.34 2.04 12.98
C LEU A 270 13.01 2.63 14.36
N GLY A 271 13.21 1.89 15.45
CA GLY A 271 12.90 2.41 16.77
C GLY A 271 11.39 2.39 17.05
N PHE A 272 11.00 2.83 18.24
CA PHE A 272 9.60 2.81 18.69
C PHE A 272 8.83 4.07 18.31
N ILE A 273 9.08 4.60 17.11
CA ILE A 273 8.44 5.83 16.64
C ILE A 273 7.06 5.50 16.09
N GLY A 274 6.05 6.32 16.43
CA GLY A 274 4.71 6.22 15.85
C GLY A 274 3.79 5.16 16.48
N GLY A 275 4.11 4.66 17.67
CA GLY A 275 3.18 3.80 18.41
C GLY A 275 3.03 2.39 17.84
N GLN A 276 4.07 1.83 17.21
CA GLN A 276 4.12 0.39 16.95
C GLN A 276 3.91 -0.36 18.27
N THR A 277 2.72 -0.94 18.45
CA THR A 277 2.29 -1.56 19.72
C THR A 277 2.72 -3.01 19.84
N ASN A 278 3.17 -3.63 18.76
CA ASN A 278 3.43 -5.07 18.70
C ASN A 278 4.83 -5.43 19.21
N VAL A 279 5.20 -4.84 20.35
CA VAL A 279 6.46 -5.11 21.03
C VAL A 279 6.19 -6.08 22.16
N PHE A 280 6.76 -7.28 22.04
CA PHE A 280 6.66 -8.25 23.11
C PHE A 280 7.76 -7.99 24.14
N ARG A 281 7.37 -7.65 25.37
CA ARG A 281 8.31 -7.49 26.50
C ARG A 281 8.39 -8.81 27.25
N VAL A 282 9.54 -9.47 27.16
CA VAL A 282 9.75 -10.74 27.84
C VAL A 282 9.99 -10.49 29.33
N ASN A 283 9.25 -11.19 30.18
CA ASN A 283 9.58 -11.26 31.59
C ASN A 283 10.54 -12.44 31.86
N ASN A 284 11.84 -12.18 31.76
CA ASN A 284 12.90 -13.18 31.93
C ASN A 284 13.05 -13.72 33.38
N THR A 285 12.31 -13.17 34.34
CA THR A 285 12.39 -13.66 35.73
C THR A 285 11.66 -14.99 35.92
N ARG A 286 10.63 -15.27 35.12
CA ARG A 286 9.72 -16.41 35.33
C ARG A 286 9.94 -17.55 34.34
N SER A 287 10.09 -17.24 33.06
CA SER A 287 10.04 -18.23 31.98
C SER A 287 11.43 -18.40 31.35
N SER A 288 11.85 -19.64 31.15
CA SER A 288 13.13 -19.96 30.48
C SER A 288 12.95 -20.21 28.99
N PHE A 289 11.75 -20.61 28.58
CA PHE A 289 11.40 -20.92 27.22
C PHE A 289 10.02 -20.34 26.89
N GLN A 290 9.88 -19.69 25.73
CA GLN A 290 8.62 -19.11 25.27
C GLN A 290 8.33 -19.51 23.83
N LEU A 291 7.05 -19.77 23.54
CA LEU A 291 6.57 -20.07 22.21
C LEU A 291 5.78 -18.90 21.67
N PHE A 292 6.13 -18.45 20.47
CA PHE A 292 5.42 -17.39 19.78
C PHE A 292 4.83 -17.89 18.47
N ASN A 293 3.69 -17.34 18.10
CA ASN A 293 3.24 -17.30 16.72
C ASN A 293 3.23 -15.84 16.25
N TYR A 294 3.01 -15.65 14.96
CA TYR A 294 2.83 -14.32 14.39
C TYR A 294 1.69 -14.28 13.39
N PHE A 295 1.25 -13.06 13.06
CA PHE A 295 0.22 -12.75 12.10
C PHE A 295 0.72 -11.64 11.18
N LYS A 296 0.66 -11.85 9.87
CA LYS A 296 1.00 -10.82 8.87
C LYS A 296 -0.28 -10.12 8.41
N THR A 297 -0.24 -8.79 8.43
CA THR A 297 -1.28 -7.92 7.88
C THR A 297 -0.67 -7.04 6.80
N ILE A 298 -1.18 -7.13 5.58
CA ILE A 298 -0.76 -6.33 4.44
C ILE A 298 -1.85 -5.30 4.15
N ASN A 299 -1.45 -4.07 3.89
CA ASN A 299 -2.37 -3.00 3.51
C ASN A 299 -1.86 -2.29 2.24
N ASP A 300 -2.65 -2.42 1.17
CA ASP A 300 -2.43 -1.75 -0.11
C ASP A 300 -3.46 -0.62 -0.26
N LEU A 301 -2.95 0.61 -0.27
CA LEU A 301 -3.70 1.84 -0.48
C LEU A 301 -3.54 2.33 -1.93
N LEU A 302 -4.43 3.23 -2.36
CA LEU A 302 -4.38 3.84 -3.68
C LEU A 302 -3.80 5.26 -3.65
N GLU A 303 -3.03 5.57 -4.68
CA GLU A 303 -2.43 6.89 -4.88
C GLU A 303 -3.47 7.96 -5.24
N PRO A 304 -3.10 9.25 -5.20
CA PRO A 304 -3.95 10.31 -5.76
C PRO A 304 -4.38 9.98 -7.21
N PRO A 305 -5.63 10.23 -7.59
CA PRO A 305 -6.62 11.10 -6.93
C PRO A 305 -7.54 10.43 -5.90
N PHE A 306 -7.29 9.17 -5.51
CA PHE A 306 -8.14 8.46 -4.55
C PHE A 306 -8.04 9.04 -3.14
N LYS A 307 -9.14 8.92 -2.37
CA LYS A 307 -9.24 9.45 -1.00
C LYS A 307 -8.20 8.92 -0.02
N THR A 308 -7.61 7.76 -0.31
CA THR A 308 -6.51 7.19 0.46
C THR A 308 -5.25 8.08 0.43
N ASP A 309 -5.06 8.90 -0.62
CA ASP A 309 -3.97 9.88 -0.78
C ASP A 309 -2.60 9.31 -0.35
N CYS A 310 -2.34 8.04 -0.67
CA CYS A 310 -1.10 7.39 -0.24
C CYS A 310 0.10 7.86 -1.08
N ARG A 311 1.30 7.58 -0.60
CA ARG A 311 2.55 7.84 -1.32
C ARG A 311 3.45 6.61 -1.30
N ARG A 312 4.08 6.30 -2.43
CA ARG A 312 5.20 5.35 -2.51
C ARG A 312 6.48 6.05 -2.08
N TYR A 313 7.07 5.60 -0.98
CA TYR A 313 8.27 6.22 -0.42
C TYR A 313 9.54 5.76 -1.16
N GLU A 314 9.46 4.63 -1.86
CA GLU A 314 10.51 4.04 -2.67
C GLU A 314 10.88 4.97 -3.82
N GLU A 315 9.89 5.63 -4.42
CA GLU A 315 10.07 6.59 -5.52
C GLU A 315 10.89 7.83 -5.13
N ILE A 316 10.90 8.17 -3.83
CA ILE A 316 11.70 9.27 -3.28
C ILE A 316 12.94 8.78 -2.52
N GLY A 317 13.33 7.52 -2.70
CA GLY A 317 14.56 6.95 -2.16
C GLY A 317 14.49 6.53 -0.69
N TYR A 318 13.28 6.31 -0.15
CA TYR A 318 13.08 5.79 1.20
C TYR A 318 12.37 4.44 1.15
N LYS A 319 12.69 3.53 2.07
CA LYS A 319 12.05 2.21 2.12
C LYS A 319 10.63 2.21 2.68
N SER A 320 10.30 3.24 3.46
CA SER A 320 8.97 3.43 4.07
C SER A 320 8.80 4.85 4.59
N LEU A 321 7.58 5.20 5.00
CA LEU A 321 7.31 6.46 5.70
C LEU A 321 8.16 6.56 6.97
N MET A 322 8.24 5.48 7.75
CA MET A 322 9.02 5.47 8.99
C MET A 322 10.51 5.63 8.71
N HIS A 323 11.02 5.04 7.62
CA HIS A 323 12.42 5.19 7.22
C HIS A 323 12.72 6.65 6.87
N CYS A 324 11.80 7.32 6.15
CA CYS A 324 11.89 8.75 5.89
C CYS A 324 11.91 9.57 7.18
N MET A 325 10.97 9.30 8.10
CA MET A 325 10.86 10.04 9.36
C MET A 325 12.13 9.91 10.20
N ASN A 326 12.69 8.70 10.33
CA ASN A 326 13.92 8.48 11.07
C ASN A 326 15.12 9.20 10.48
N ARG A 327 15.29 9.10 9.16
CA ARG A 327 16.38 9.77 8.47
C ARG A 327 16.26 11.28 8.59
N CYS A 328 15.05 11.82 8.51
CA CYS A 328 14.80 13.24 8.76
C CYS A 328 15.16 13.64 10.20
N LYS A 329 14.70 12.89 11.22
CA LYS A 329 15.00 13.16 12.63
C LYS A 329 16.51 13.13 12.91
N SER A 330 17.21 12.11 12.38
CA SER A 330 18.67 12.00 12.49
C SER A 330 19.36 13.21 11.85
N ASN A 331 19.01 13.55 10.61
CA ASN A 331 19.57 14.71 9.91
C ASN A 331 19.32 16.03 10.65
N PHE A 332 18.12 16.22 11.21
CA PHE A 332 17.79 17.40 11.99
C PHE A 332 18.70 17.54 13.21
N PHE A 333 18.92 16.44 13.95
CA PHE A 333 19.76 16.45 15.14
C PHE A 333 21.25 16.62 14.83
N ILE A 334 21.74 15.98 13.76
CA ILE A 334 23.11 16.15 13.30
C ILE A 334 23.38 17.61 12.94
N ARG A 335 22.49 18.23 12.15
CA ARG A 335 22.65 19.62 11.69
C ARG A 335 22.57 20.65 12.82
N ASN A 336 21.67 20.46 13.79
CA ASN A 336 21.40 21.47 14.81
C ASN A 336 22.19 21.26 16.12
N PHE A 337 22.59 20.01 16.42
CA PHE A 337 23.17 19.65 17.72
C PHE A 337 24.48 18.86 17.63
N ASN A 338 24.99 18.58 16.42
CA ASN A 338 26.20 17.79 16.19
C ASN A 338 26.17 16.43 16.93
N GLY A 339 25.01 15.78 16.92
CA GLY A 339 24.80 14.50 17.58
C GLY A 339 23.56 13.80 17.08
N GLN A 340 23.44 12.51 17.39
CA GLN A 340 22.34 11.66 16.95
C GLN A 340 21.16 11.70 17.93
N HIS A 341 19.94 11.70 17.41
CA HIS A 341 18.75 11.59 18.26
C HIS A 341 18.72 10.23 18.99
N GLY A 342 18.55 10.24 20.32
CA GLY A 342 18.61 9.02 21.14
C GLY A 342 17.65 7.91 20.75
N ASP A 343 16.43 8.24 20.31
CA ASP A 343 15.42 7.25 19.85
C ASP A 343 15.59 6.74 18.41
N VAL A 344 16.51 7.30 17.61
CA VAL A 344 16.72 6.84 16.24
C VAL A 344 17.81 5.77 16.26
N PRO A 345 17.51 4.52 15.86
CA PRO A 345 18.52 3.48 15.81
C PRO A 345 19.66 3.87 14.88
N THR A 346 20.89 3.73 15.36
CA THR A 346 22.11 3.95 14.60
C THR A 346 22.77 2.62 14.33
N ASP A 347 23.19 2.39 13.10
CA ASP A 347 23.98 1.25 12.67
C ASP A 347 25.20 1.73 11.87
N ASN A 348 25.93 0.78 11.27
CA ASN A 348 27.12 1.07 10.47
C ASN A 348 26.86 1.90 9.20
N SER A 349 25.62 2.23 8.84
CA SER A 349 25.29 3.10 7.71
C SER A 349 25.36 4.60 8.02
N PHE A 350 25.46 4.97 9.31
CA PHE A 350 25.58 6.35 9.76
C PHE A 350 27.04 6.75 10.03
N ASP A 351 27.30 8.06 10.16
CA ASP A 351 28.61 8.53 10.65
C ASP A 351 28.75 8.19 12.14
N LEU A 352 29.50 7.13 12.41
CA LEU A 352 29.67 6.62 13.77
C LEU A 352 30.64 7.46 14.63
N ASN A 353 31.28 8.50 14.08
CA ASN A 353 32.18 9.37 14.82
C ASN A 353 31.46 10.44 15.66
N MET A 354 30.13 10.47 15.63
CA MET A 354 29.31 11.38 16.43
C MET A 354 28.96 10.78 17.80
N TYR A 355 28.32 11.58 18.65
CA TYR A 355 27.80 11.20 19.97
C TYR A 355 26.27 11.21 19.94
N PHE A 356 25.63 10.58 20.92
CA PHE A 356 24.20 10.82 21.16
C PHE A 356 23.99 12.26 21.63
N ALA A 357 22.94 12.89 21.10
CA ALA A 357 22.51 14.19 21.55
C ALA A 357 22.08 14.14 23.03
N PRO A 358 22.34 15.18 23.83
CA PRO A 358 21.95 15.24 25.23
C PRO A 358 20.48 14.88 25.47
N SER A 359 20.21 13.99 26.42
CA SER A 359 18.84 13.51 26.76
C SER A 359 17.83 14.63 27.06
N LYS A 360 18.29 15.79 27.56
CA LYS A 360 17.45 16.99 27.76
C LYS A 360 16.73 17.46 26.49
N PHE A 361 17.27 17.18 25.30
CA PHE A 361 16.64 17.56 24.03
C PHE A 361 15.45 16.66 23.69
N LYS A 362 15.51 15.39 24.05
CA LYS A 362 14.40 14.43 23.91
C LYS A 362 13.19 14.80 24.78
N GLU A 363 13.43 15.38 25.95
CA GLU A 363 12.37 15.83 26.86
C GLU A 363 11.75 17.18 26.45
N ASN A 364 12.38 17.90 25.52
CA ASN A 364 11.92 19.23 25.09
C ASN A 364 10.81 19.13 24.02
N LYS A 365 9.56 19.21 24.47
CA LYS A 365 8.36 19.18 23.61
C LYS A 365 8.35 20.25 22.51
N THR A 366 8.93 21.42 22.75
CA THR A 366 8.99 22.50 21.75
C THR A 366 9.93 22.11 20.62
N LEU A 367 11.09 21.53 20.96
CA LEU A 367 12.04 21.03 19.97
C LEU A 367 11.46 19.87 19.17
N ASP A 368 10.80 18.92 19.84
CA ASP A 368 10.13 17.80 19.17
C ASP A 368 9.05 18.30 18.18
N LYS A 369 8.27 19.31 18.55
CA LYS A 369 7.29 19.93 17.64
C LYS A 369 7.95 20.60 16.41
N ILE A 370 9.07 21.30 16.60
CA ILE A 370 9.83 21.93 15.50
C ILE A 370 10.36 20.86 14.55
N MET A 371 11.06 19.87 15.09
CA MET A 371 11.58 18.73 14.34
C MET A 371 10.46 17.99 13.60
N SER A 372 9.35 17.70 14.28
CA SER A 372 8.21 17.02 13.67
C SER A 372 7.62 17.83 12.53
N ASN A 373 7.51 19.15 12.64
CA ASN A 373 7.01 19.98 11.56
C ASN A 373 7.93 19.94 10.33
N GLU A 374 9.25 20.01 10.54
CA GLU A 374 10.24 19.89 9.45
C GLU A 374 10.23 18.50 8.79
N CYS A 375 10.03 17.45 9.58
CA CYS A 375 9.91 16.10 9.01
C CYS A 375 8.57 15.86 8.32
N LEU A 376 7.48 16.48 8.77
CA LEU A 376 6.19 16.41 8.08
C LEU A 376 6.21 17.15 6.74
N THR A 377 6.97 18.24 6.59
CA THR A 377 7.15 18.90 5.30
C THR A 377 8.00 18.07 4.35
N THR A 378 9.04 17.40 4.86
CA THR A 378 9.95 16.56 4.06
C THR A 378 9.31 15.23 3.65
N CYS A 379 8.75 14.50 4.61
CA CYS A 379 8.20 13.15 4.40
C CYS A 379 6.72 13.15 3.99
N SER A 380 6.05 14.31 3.93
CA SER A 380 4.60 14.43 3.74
C SER A 380 3.77 13.89 4.92
N LYS A 381 2.49 14.27 4.96
CA LYS A 381 1.47 13.74 5.88
C LYS A 381 0.76 12.49 5.33
N ARG A 382 1.11 12.10 4.10
CA ARG A 382 0.51 10.97 3.39
C ARG A 382 0.93 9.65 4.03
N GLN A 383 0.03 8.68 3.99
CA GLN A 383 0.33 7.32 4.41
C GLN A 383 1.10 6.58 3.30
N GLU A 384 1.74 5.49 3.67
CA GLU A 384 2.45 4.62 2.73
C GLU A 384 1.47 3.80 1.90
N CYS A 385 1.73 3.65 0.59
CA CYS A 385 0.83 2.91 -0.29
C CYS A 385 0.84 1.40 -0.04
N HIS A 386 1.98 0.86 0.40
CA HIS A 386 2.12 -0.55 0.73
C HIS A 386 2.71 -0.67 2.11
N SER A 387 2.04 -1.34 3.03
CA SER A 387 2.53 -1.50 4.40
C SER A 387 2.29 -2.90 4.91
N GLU A 388 3.31 -3.44 5.56
CA GLU A 388 3.29 -4.76 6.17
C GLU A 388 3.44 -4.64 7.69
N PHE A 389 2.52 -5.25 8.41
CA PHE A 389 2.51 -5.28 9.87
C PHE A 389 2.59 -6.72 10.34
N TYR A 390 3.44 -6.95 11.33
CA TYR A 390 3.57 -8.24 11.99
C TYR A 390 3.11 -8.09 13.43
N THR A 391 2.19 -8.97 13.86
CA THR A 391 1.75 -9.04 15.25
C THR A 391 2.24 -10.37 15.81
N MET A 392 3.01 -10.34 16.89
CA MET A 392 3.38 -11.56 17.62
C MET A 392 2.38 -11.81 18.74
N SER A 393 2.03 -13.08 18.96
CA SER A 393 1.33 -13.49 20.17
C SER A 393 2.03 -14.67 20.83
N MET A 394 1.98 -14.72 22.17
CA MET A 394 2.55 -15.83 22.93
C MET A 394 1.58 -17.00 22.89
N MET A 395 2.08 -18.17 22.50
CA MET A 395 1.32 -19.43 22.53
C MET A 395 1.44 -20.10 23.89
N ASP A 396 2.65 -20.17 24.43
CA ASP A 396 2.94 -20.89 25.68
C ASP A 396 4.20 -20.32 26.35
N ASP A 397 4.32 -20.51 27.67
CA ASP A 397 5.49 -20.13 28.44
C ASP A 397 5.88 -21.21 29.47
N PHE A 398 7.15 -21.58 29.46
CA PHE A 398 7.65 -22.66 30.31
C PHE A 398 8.51 -22.07 31.43
N GLU A 399 8.10 -22.37 32.66
CA GLU A 399 8.76 -21.88 33.86
C GLU A 399 10.23 -22.33 33.93
N ARG A 400 11.05 -21.44 34.47
CA ARG A 400 12.50 -21.60 34.54
C ARG A 400 12.89 -22.73 35.47
N LYS A 401 13.69 -23.68 34.96
CA LYS A 401 14.45 -24.59 35.85
C LYS A 401 15.65 -23.82 36.42
N PRO A 402 15.93 -23.92 37.74
CA PRO A 402 16.93 -23.08 38.42
C PRO A 402 18.36 -23.17 37.87
N MET A 403 18.68 -24.18 37.05
CA MET A 403 20.01 -24.36 36.46
C MET A 403 20.15 -23.83 35.01
N GLN A 404 19.10 -23.27 34.41
CA GLN A 404 19.17 -22.76 33.03
C GLN A 404 19.65 -21.30 32.99
N ASN A 405 20.91 -21.13 32.57
CA ASN A 405 21.55 -19.83 32.27
C ASN A 405 21.22 -19.31 30.86
N ARG A 406 20.20 -19.85 30.22
CA ARG A 406 19.78 -19.51 28.86
C ARG A 406 18.32 -19.11 28.88
N TYR A 407 17.99 -18.15 28.02
CA TYR A 407 16.63 -17.79 27.69
C TYR A 407 16.41 -18.21 26.24
N GLU A 408 15.41 -19.04 26.02
CA GLU A 408 15.13 -19.64 24.73
C GLU A 408 13.74 -19.20 24.28
N PHE A 409 13.57 -18.98 22.99
CA PHE A 409 12.24 -18.83 22.44
C PHE A 409 12.21 -19.32 21.01
N ASP A 410 11.06 -19.89 20.68
CA ASP A 410 10.78 -20.42 19.37
C ASP A 410 9.63 -19.61 18.75
N VAL A 411 9.76 -19.29 17.47
CA VAL A 411 8.72 -18.63 16.70
C VAL A 411 8.19 -19.61 15.68
N TYR A 412 6.90 -19.90 15.73
CA TYR A 412 6.20 -20.81 14.83
C TYR A 412 5.56 -20.06 13.67
N PHE A 413 5.29 -20.78 12.59
CA PHE A 413 4.45 -20.31 11.51
C PHE A 413 3.08 -19.85 12.02
N SER A 414 2.48 -18.89 11.32
CA SER A 414 1.11 -18.49 11.62
C SER A 414 0.17 -19.68 11.40
N SER A 415 -0.60 -20.05 12.41
CA SER A 415 -1.67 -21.05 12.25
C SER A 415 -2.91 -20.46 11.57
N THR A 416 -2.95 -19.14 11.37
CA THR A 416 -4.05 -18.41 10.76
C THR A 416 -3.67 -17.85 9.40
N ALA A 417 -4.68 -17.57 8.57
CA ALA A 417 -4.47 -16.88 7.31
C ALA A 417 -3.95 -15.45 7.54
N ASN A 418 -3.06 -15.01 6.65
CA ASN A 418 -2.62 -13.62 6.59
C ASN A 418 -3.82 -12.75 6.15
N THR A 419 -3.89 -11.53 6.70
CA THR A 419 -4.96 -10.59 6.34
C THR A 419 -4.43 -9.57 5.34
N HIS A 420 -5.05 -9.47 4.18
CA HIS A 420 -4.69 -8.51 3.14
C HIS A 420 -5.84 -7.53 2.91
N TYR A 421 -5.63 -6.29 3.33
CA TYR A 421 -6.51 -5.17 3.05
C TYR A 421 -6.09 -4.54 1.72
N LYS A 422 -6.90 -4.74 0.68
CA LYS A 422 -6.63 -4.20 -0.65
C LYS A 422 -7.66 -3.14 -1.02
N HIS A 423 -7.25 -1.89 -1.09
CA HIS A 423 -8.09 -0.81 -1.58
C HIS A 423 -8.18 -0.86 -3.10
N GLN A 424 -9.41 -0.81 -3.61
CA GLN A 424 -9.70 -0.78 -5.04
C GLN A 424 -10.63 0.40 -5.33
N PRO A 425 -10.60 0.96 -6.56
CA PRO A 425 -11.56 1.99 -6.96
C PRO A 425 -12.99 1.50 -6.72
N ARG A 426 -13.87 2.34 -6.17
CA ARG A 426 -15.28 1.97 -5.98
C ARG A 426 -15.99 1.67 -7.29
N MET A 427 -15.56 2.32 -8.37
CA MET A 427 -16.02 2.12 -9.73
C MET A 427 -14.80 2.17 -10.64
N GLU A 428 -14.55 1.11 -11.38
CA GLU A 428 -13.45 1.08 -12.35
C GLU A 428 -13.81 1.90 -13.60
N LEU A 429 -12.80 2.35 -14.36
CA LEU A 429 -13.03 3.12 -15.60
C LEU A 429 -13.89 2.34 -16.60
N VAL A 430 -13.70 1.03 -16.71
CA VAL A 430 -14.47 0.18 -17.63
C VAL A 430 -15.94 0.15 -17.21
N GLU A 431 -16.21 -0.05 -15.91
CA GLU A 431 -17.57 -0.01 -15.37
C GLU A 431 -18.22 1.35 -15.60
N PHE A 432 -17.49 2.44 -15.35
CA PHE A 432 -17.96 3.79 -15.60
C PHE A 432 -18.38 3.98 -17.07
N ILE A 433 -17.55 3.58 -18.03
CA ILE A 433 -17.87 3.67 -19.47
C ILE A 433 -19.09 2.81 -19.82
N CYS A 434 -19.18 1.58 -19.28
CA CYS A 434 -20.33 0.71 -19.49
C CYS A 434 -21.63 1.32 -18.96
N PHE A 435 -21.63 1.88 -17.74
CA PHE A 435 -22.78 2.58 -17.16
C PHE A 435 -23.14 3.83 -17.97
N TYR A 436 -22.14 4.57 -18.45
CA TYR A 436 -22.34 5.75 -19.28
C TYR A 436 -23.01 5.39 -20.62
N ALA A 437 -22.49 4.36 -21.30
CA ALA A 437 -23.01 3.87 -22.57
C ALA A 437 -24.40 3.25 -22.44
N SER A 438 -24.66 2.47 -21.37
CA SER A 438 -25.97 1.88 -21.12
C SER A 438 -27.02 2.95 -20.84
N THR A 439 -26.66 3.99 -20.09
CA THR A 439 -27.53 5.14 -19.80
C THR A 439 -27.92 5.87 -21.09
N ILE A 440 -26.94 6.21 -21.94
CA ILE A 440 -27.21 6.84 -23.24
C ILE A 440 -28.11 5.95 -24.11
N SER A 441 -27.79 4.65 -24.19
CA SER A 441 -28.55 3.70 -25.03
C SER A 441 -30.00 3.56 -24.55
N LEU A 442 -30.23 3.53 -23.24
CA LEU A 442 -31.57 3.45 -22.65
C LEU A 442 -32.42 4.68 -22.99
N TRP A 443 -31.92 5.88 -22.74
CA TRP A 443 -32.65 7.12 -23.01
C TRP A 443 -32.82 7.42 -24.50
N PHE A 444 -31.83 7.06 -25.31
CA PHE A 444 -31.93 7.13 -26.75
C PHE A 444 -32.95 6.12 -27.30
N GLY A 445 -33.01 4.92 -26.73
CA GLY A 445 -34.03 3.90 -27.05
C GLY A 445 -35.45 4.41 -26.81
N PHE A 446 -35.70 5.06 -25.65
CA PHE A 446 -36.99 5.72 -25.38
C PHE A 446 -37.32 6.80 -26.41
N SER A 447 -36.31 7.56 -26.85
CA SER A 447 -36.47 8.62 -27.86
C SER A 447 -36.79 8.05 -29.25
N ILE A 448 -36.18 6.94 -29.66
CA ILE A 448 -36.50 6.27 -30.94
C ILE A 448 -37.91 5.70 -30.94
N ILE A 449 -38.35 5.05 -29.85
CA ILE A 449 -39.71 4.51 -29.76
C ILE A 449 -40.74 5.64 -29.89
N ALA A 450 -40.48 6.77 -29.23
CA ALA A 450 -41.28 7.98 -29.39
C ALA A 450 -41.31 8.48 -30.85
N PHE A 451 -40.13 8.58 -31.49
CA PHE A 451 -40.02 9.08 -32.86
C PHE A 451 -40.65 8.16 -33.91
N SER A 452 -40.45 6.85 -33.81
CA SER A 452 -40.95 5.85 -34.76
C SER A 452 -42.47 5.87 -34.89
N ARG A 453 -43.19 6.12 -33.78
CA ARG A 453 -44.65 6.27 -33.78
C ARG A 453 -45.11 7.55 -34.49
N SER A 454 -44.40 8.66 -34.32
CA SER A 454 -44.68 9.91 -35.03
C SER A 454 -44.51 9.74 -36.54
N VAL A 455 -43.42 9.07 -36.97
CA VAL A 455 -43.17 8.79 -38.39
C VAL A 455 -44.28 7.91 -38.98
N LEU A 456 -44.68 6.84 -38.29
CA LEU A 456 -45.78 5.97 -38.73
C LEU A 456 -47.11 6.75 -38.86
N HIS A 457 -47.40 7.65 -37.91
CA HIS A 457 -48.60 8.46 -37.95
C HIS A 457 -48.59 9.46 -39.13
N ILE A 458 -47.45 10.11 -39.39
CA ILE A 458 -47.28 11.01 -40.56
C ILE A 458 -47.45 10.24 -41.87
N ILE A 459 -46.84 9.06 -41.99
CA ILE A 459 -47.00 8.19 -43.17
C ILE A 459 -48.47 7.81 -43.36
N HIS A 460 -49.16 7.42 -42.28
CA HIS A 460 -50.58 7.06 -42.34
C HIS A 460 -51.47 8.24 -42.72
N GLN A 461 -51.23 9.43 -42.16
CA GLN A 461 -51.97 10.65 -42.53
C GLN A 461 -51.73 11.06 -43.98
N ASN A 462 -50.49 10.98 -44.47
CA ASN A 462 -50.16 11.26 -45.87
C ASN A 462 -50.80 10.23 -46.81
N ALA A 463 -50.84 8.95 -46.43
CA ALA A 463 -51.53 7.91 -47.18
C ALA A 463 -53.05 8.16 -47.27
N LEU A 464 -53.68 8.55 -46.15
CA LEU A 464 -55.10 8.93 -46.12
C LEU A 464 -55.39 10.19 -46.95
N ALA A 465 -54.53 11.21 -46.86
CA ALA A 465 -54.66 12.43 -47.66
C ALA A 465 -54.57 12.15 -49.16
N LYS A 466 -53.62 11.29 -49.58
CA LYS A 466 -53.49 10.85 -50.98
C LYS A 466 -54.71 10.06 -51.46
N ARG A 467 -55.32 9.24 -50.60
CA ARG A 467 -56.55 8.52 -50.93
C ARG A 467 -57.71 9.50 -51.12
N ASN A 468 -57.86 10.49 -50.24
CA ASN A 468 -58.94 11.47 -50.34
C ASN A 468 -58.81 12.39 -51.57
N SER A 469 -57.58 12.77 -51.97
CA SER A 469 -57.36 13.57 -53.18
C SER A 469 -57.63 12.80 -54.48
N SER A 470 -57.42 11.48 -54.49
CA SER A 470 -57.78 10.63 -55.64
C SER A 470 -59.30 10.43 -55.81
N VAL A 471 -60.07 10.51 -54.71
CA VAL A 471 -61.54 10.36 -54.72
C VAL A 471 -62.24 11.65 -55.15
N SER A 472 -61.64 12.82 -54.90
CA SER A 472 -62.23 14.11 -55.32
C SER A 472 -62.06 14.41 -56.81
N THR A 473 -61.15 13.73 -57.52
CA THR A 473 -60.97 13.89 -58.98
C THR A 473 -61.89 13.00 -59.83
N THR A 474 -62.64 12.06 -59.22
CA THR A 474 -63.59 11.17 -59.92
C THR A 474 -65.05 11.53 -59.72
N LYS A 475 -65.36 12.70 -59.13
CA LYS A 475 -66.72 13.17 -58.91
C LYS A 475 -67.13 14.24 -59.93
N ASN A 476 -67.07 13.86 -61.21
CA ASN A 476 -67.77 14.53 -62.31
C ASN A 476 -68.12 13.49 -63.38
N ASP A 477 -68.85 12.44 -62.99
CA ASP A 477 -69.95 11.94 -63.81
C ASP A 477 -70.75 10.84 -63.07
N LYS A 478 -72.07 10.92 -63.23
CA LYS A 478 -73.08 9.87 -63.02
C LYS A 478 -73.50 9.53 -61.58
N SER A 479 -74.69 10.02 -61.25
CA SER A 479 -75.61 9.49 -60.24
C SER A 479 -76.00 8.04 -60.57
N VAL A 480 -75.63 7.10 -59.70
CA VAL A 480 -76.25 5.76 -59.66
C VAL A 480 -76.44 5.34 -58.21
N THR A 481 -77.68 5.01 -57.88
CA THR A 481 -78.20 4.52 -56.61
C THR A 481 -77.98 3.00 -56.50
N ILE A 482 -77.16 2.50 -55.56
CA ILE A 482 -77.16 1.06 -55.16
C ILE A 482 -76.88 0.88 -53.65
N LEU A 483 -77.80 0.10 -53.04
CA LEU A 483 -77.95 -0.63 -51.77
C LEU A 483 -76.80 -0.82 -50.74
N PRO A 484 -77.15 -1.04 -49.45
CA PRO A 484 -76.21 -1.25 -48.36
C PRO A 484 -75.69 -2.70 -48.30
N GLY A 485 -74.37 -2.87 -48.43
CA GLY A 485 -73.67 -4.15 -48.25
C GLY A 485 -72.75 -4.12 -47.02
N ARG A 486 -73.00 -5.03 -46.07
CA ARG A 486 -72.11 -5.35 -44.94
C ARG A 486 -70.70 -5.67 -45.44
N ARG A 487 -69.67 -5.02 -44.86
CA ARG A 487 -68.31 -5.57 -44.78
C ARG A 487 -67.74 -5.33 -43.38
N TYR A 488 -67.48 -6.44 -42.70
CA TYR A 488 -66.53 -6.54 -41.60
C TYR A 488 -65.12 -6.24 -42.14
N SER A 489 -64.35 -5.40 -41.45
CA SER A 489 -62.93 -5.17 -41.71
C SER A 489 -62.12 -5.68 -40.53
N GLN A 490 -61.47 -6.82 -40.72
CA GLN A 490 -60.36 -7.31 -39.90
C GLN A 490 -59.19 -6.32 -40.02
N THR A 491 -58.93 -5.53 -38.99
CA THR A 491 -57.71 -4.73 -38.84
C THR A 491 -57.24 -4.62 -37.39
N VAL A 492 -57.48 -5.67 -36.58
CA VAL A 492 -57.05 -5.72 -35.16
C VAL A 492 -56.04 -6.84 -34.87
N GLU A 493 -55.75 -7.75 -35.80
CA GLU A 493 -54.90 -8.92 -35.51
C GLU A 493 -53.38 -8.71 -35.65
N MET A 494 -52.89 -7.63 -36.28
CA MET A 494 -51.45 -7.55 -36.59
C MET A 494 -50.59 -6.90 -35.47
N SER A 495 -51.20 -6.19 -34.51
CA SER A 495 -50.45 -5.62 -33.36
C SER A 495 -50.31 -6.58 -32.18
N TYR A 496 -51.11 -7.64 -32.10
CA TYR A 496 -51.03 -8.62 -31.00
C TYR A 496 -49.90 -9.64 -31.19
N HIS A 497 -49.56 -9.98 -32.45
CA HIS A 497 -48.51 -10.97 -32.74
C HIS A 497 -47.07 -10.44 -32.56
N ILE A 498 -46.83 -9.14 -32.71
CA ILE A 498 -45.48 -8.57 -32.53
C ILE A 498 -45.12 -8.45 -31.03
N SER A 499 -46.09 -8.13 -30.15
CA SER A 499 -45.87 -8.10 -28.70
C SER A 499 -45.72 -9.49 -28.08
N LYS A 500 -46.33 -10.54 -28.68
CA LYS A 500 -46.16 -11.92 -28.22
C LYS A 500 -44.79 -12.51 -28.60
N ALA A 501 -44.26 -12.16 -29.77
CA ALA A 501 -42.93 -12.60 -30.20
C ALA A 501 -41.78 -11.97 -29.39
N ALA A 502 -41.95 -10.75 -28.87
CA ALA A 502 -40.96 -10.10 -28.01
C ALA A 502 -40.92 -10.70 -26.58
N LEU A 503 -42.04 -11.23 -26.08
CA LEU A 503 -42.12 -11.83 -24.74
C LEU A 503 -41.59 -13.27 -24.67
N GLU A 504 -41.57 -14.01 -25.80
CA GLU A 504 -41.05 -15.39 -25.85
C GLU A 504 -39.52 -15.46 -26.04
N ILE A 505 -38.85 -14.35 -26.41
CA ILE A 505 -37.39 -14.30 -26.54
C ILE A 505 -36.70 -14.13 -25.17
N ASP A 506 -37.40 -13.59 -24.17
CA ASP A 506 -36.83 -13.32 -22.83
C ASP A 506 -36.92 -14.52 -21.85
N LEU A 507 -37.51 -15.64 -22.27
CA LEU A 507 -37.64 -16.87 -21.46
C LEU A 507 -36.63 -17.98 -21.82
N LYS A 508 -35.71 -17.74 -22.75
CA LYS A 508 -34.57 -18.65 -23.00
C LYS A 508 -33.30 -18.12 -22.33
N LYS A 509 -33.24 -18.37 -21.02
CA LYS A 509 -32.01 -18.35 -20.22
C LYS A 509 -31.05 -19.44 -20.75
N PRO A 510 -29.78 -19.16 -21.05
CA PRO A 510 -28.80 -20.21 -21.23
C PRO A 510 -28.33 -20.70 -19.86
N GLU A 511 -28.84 -21.87 -19.44
CA GLU A 511 -28.16 -22.74 -18.49
C GLU A 511 -27.03 -23.46 -19.21
N THR A 512 -25.82 -22.88 -19.23
CA THR A 512 -24.57 -23.63 -19.43
C THR A 512 -23.39 -22.71 -19.17
N GLU A 513 -22.90 -22.68 -17.93
CA GLU A 513 -21.48 -22.45 -17.62
C GLU A 513 -21.21 -22.73 -16.12
N GLN A 514 -21.41 -23.99 -15.73
CA GLN A 514 -20.79 -24.58 -14.54
C GLN A 514 -20.37 -25.99 -14.91
N ARG A 515 -19.11 -26.16 -15.32
CA ARG A 515 -18.29 -27.39 -15.25
C ARG A 515 -17.05 -27.25 -16.13
N VAL A 516 -16.05 -26.47 -15.71
CA VAL A 516 -14.63 -26.78 -15.92
C VAL A 516 -13.83 -26.00 -14.86
N GLN A 517 -13.64 -26.59 -13.68
CA GLN A 517 -12.45 -26.40 -12.85
C GLN A 517 -12.48 -27.41 -11.68
N GLU A 518 -12.41 -28.68 -12.04
CA GLU A 518 -11.91 -29.75 -11.17
C GLU A 518 -11.08 -30.67 -12.08
N LYS A 519 -9.82 -30.29 -12.27
CA LYS A 519 -8.69 -31.13 -12.69
C LYS A 519 -7.44 -30.26 -12.79
N LYS A 520 -6.84 -29.98 -11.64
CA LYS A 520 -5.39 -30.06 -11.40
C LYS A 520 -5.10 -29.87 -9.93
#